data_AF-A0A0A1MCH4-F1
#
_entry.id   AF-A0A0A1MCH4-F1
#
_cell.length_a   1.000
_cell.length_b   1.000
_cell.length_c   1.000
_cell.angle_alpha   90.00
_cell.angle_beta   90.00
_cell.angle_gamma   90.00
#
_symmetry.space_group_name_H-M   'P 1'
#
loop_
_entity.id
_entity.type
_entity.pdbx_description
1 polymer ?
#
loop_
_entity_poly.entity_id
_entity_poly.type
_entity_poly.pdbx_seq_one_letter_code
_entity_poly.pdbx_strand_id
1 'polypeptide(L)' 'MNYTILHPGGLLNEPGTGKIKAADYVVRDTIPREDVAQTAVAALNEEKTYHRAFDLVTGETEIKEALKNI' A
#
# COMPACT_ATOMS: atom_id res chain seq x y z
N MET A 1 -3.61 20.47 -2.80
CA MET A 1 -4.42 19.23 -2.78
C MET A 1 -3.51 18.15 -2.25
N ASN A 2 -3.87 17.52 -1.13
CA ASN A 2 -3.06 16.45 -0.54
C ASN A 2 -3.39 15.16 -1.29
N TYR A 3 -2.49 14.76 -2.18
CA TYR A 3 -2.63 13.54 -2.98
C TYR A 3 -1.77 12.41 -2.41
N THR A 4 -2.24 11.19 -2.59
CA THR A 4 -1.46 9.97 -2.36
C THR A 4 -1.71 9.07 -3.55
N ILE A 5 -0.64 8.61 -4.22
CA ILE A 5 -0.74 7.74 -5.39
C ILE A 5 -0.23 6.35 -5.01
N LEU A 6 -1.10 5.35 -5.08
CA LEU A 6 -0.73 3.95 -4.87
C LEU A 6 -0.48 3.30 -6.23
N HIS A 7 0.69 2.69 -6.43
CA HIS A 7 0.98 1.86 -7.59
C HIS A 7 0.93 0.38 -7.20
N PRO A 8 -0.25 -0.26 -7.20
CA PRO A 8 -0.36 -1.65 -6.84
C PRO A 8 0.31 -2.55 -7.88
N GLY A 9 0.85 -3.67 -7.41
CA GLY A 9 1.27 -4.78 -8.25
C GLY A 9 0.09 -5.50 -8.94
N GLY A 10 0.31 -6.76 -9.34
CA GLY A 10 -0.73 -7.58 -9.96
C GLY A 10 -1.92 -7.83 -9.03
N LEU A 11 -3.13 -7.41 -9.43
CA LEU A 11 -4.32 -7.46 -8.57
C LEU A 11 -4.95 -8.85 -8.50
N LEU A 12 -5.06 -9.40 -7.29
CA LEU A 12 -5.70 -10.69 -6.99
C LEU A 12 -7.11 -10.54 -6.40
N ASN A 13 -7.92 -11.59 -6.51
CA ASN A 13 -9.26 -11.70 -5.90
C ASN A 13 -9.27 -12.65 -4.69
N GLU A 14 -8.10 -12.88 -4.10
CA GLU A 14 -7.95 -13.66 -2.88
C GLU A 14 -8.25 -12.78 -1.66
N PRO A 15 -8.55 -13.38 -0.49
CA PRO A 15 -8.72 -12.63 0.74
C PRO A 15 -7.47 -11.81 1.09
N GLY A 16 -7.68 -10.63 1.67
CA GLY A 16 -6.59 -9.78 2.15
C GLY A 16 -5.80 -10.43 3.27
N THR A 17 -4.51 -10.12 3.31
CA THR A 17 -3.58 -10.58 4.34
C THR A 17 -3.40 -9.58 5.47
N GLY A 18 -3.78 -8.31 5.25
CA GLY A 18 -3.51 -7.19 6.15
C GLY A 18 -2.04 -6.73 6.16
N LYS A 19 -1.20 -7.37 5.35
CA LYS A 19 0.25 -7.15 5.32
C LYS A 19 0.71 -6.80 3.92
N ILE A 20 1.55 -5.78 3.84
CA ILE A 20 2.04 -5.23 2.59
C ILE A 20 3.53 -4.93 2.67
N LYS A 21 4.12 -4.72 1.49
CA LYS A 21 5.38 -4.03 1.33
C LYS A 21 5.11 -2.80 0.48
N ALA A 22 5.52 -1.65 1.00
CA ALA A 22 5.37 -0.38 0.34
C ALA A 22 6.69 0.39 0.38
N ALA A 23 7.10 0.95 -0.75
CA ALA A 23 8.33 1.74 -0.90
C ALA A 23 8.30 2.53 -2.23
N ASP A 24 9.21 3.50 -2.41
CA ASP A 24 9.36 4.24 -3.68
C ASP A 24 9.57 3.31 -4.88
N TYR A 25 10.22 2.17 -4.67
CA TYR A 25 10.37 1.10 -5.64
C TYR A 25 10.30 -0.27 -4.96
N VAL A 26 9.45 -1.15 -5.48
CA VAL A 26 9.43 -2.57 -5.08
C VAL A 26 9.62 -3.47 -6.29
N VAL A 27 10.18 -4.66 -6.05
CA VAL A 27 10.19 -5.71 -7.08
C VAL A 27 8.74 -6.06 -7.41
N ARG A 28 8.45 -6.18 -8.71
CA ARG A 28 7.11 -6.49 -9.20
C ARG A 28 6.60 -7.79 -8.56
N ASP A 29 5.44 -7.68 -7.93
CA ASP A 29 4.72 -8.81 -7.33
C ASP A 29 3.22 -8.53 -7.43
N THR A 30 2.42 -9.30 -6.70
CA THR A 30 0.96 -9.25 -6.66
C THR A 30 0.46 -8.72 -5.33
N ILE A 31 -0.81 -8.34 -5.29
CA ILE A 31 -1.50 -7.90 -4.07
C ILE A 31 -3.01 -8.17 -4.16
N PRO A 32 -3.66 -8.65 -3.08
CA PRO A 32 -5.12 -8.73 -3.00
C PRO A 32 -5.78 -7.35 -3.13
N ARG A 33 -6.91 -7.29 -3.85
CA ARG A 33 -7.71 -6.04 -3.94
C ARG A 33 -8.17 -5.54 -2.57
N GLU A 34 -8.43 -6.44 -1.63
CA GLU A 34 -8.79 -6.08 -0.25
C GLU A 34 -7.66 -5.31 0.45
N ASP A 35 -6.41 -5.75 0.31
CA ASP A 35 -5.26 -5.08 0.92
C ASP A 35 -4.98 -3.71 0.27
N VAL A 36 -5.21 -3.57 -1.04
CA VAL A 36 -5.16 -2.27 -1.72
C VAL A 36 -6.23 -1.32 -1.15
N ALA A 37 -7.47 -1.79 -0.99
CA ALA A 37 -8.55 -0.97 -0.44
C ALA A 37 -8.27 -0.56 1.02
N GLN A 38 -7.80 -1.49 1.85
CA GLN A 38 -7.40 -1.21 3.23
C GLN A 38 -6.26 -0.18 3.30
N THR A 39 -5.27 -0.30 2.40
CA THR A 39 -4.15 0.64 2.30
C THR A 39 -4.62 2.03 1.89
N ALA A 40 -5.53 2.14 0.91
CA ALA A 40 -6.10 3.41 0.48
C ALA A 40 -6.84 4.12 1.62
N VAL A 41 -7.64 3.40 2.41
CA VAL A 41 -8.33 3.96 3.58
C VAL A 41 -7.35 4.37 4.67
N ALA A 42 -6.31 3.57 4.93
CA ALA A 42 -5.29 3.88 5.93
C ALA A 42 -4.48 5.13 5.56
N ALA A 43 -4.12 5.29 4.27
CA ALA A 43 -3.35 6.41 3.77
C ALA A 43 -4.07 7.77 3.94
N LEU A 44 -5.40 7.81 3.93
CA LEU A 44 -6.17 9.04 4.18
C LEU A 44 -5.87 9.67 5.55
N ASN A 45 -5.44 8.87 6.53
CA ASN A 45 -5.14 9.32 7.90
C ASN A 45 -3.63 9.34 8.21
N GLU A 46 -2.76 9.10 7.22
CA GLU A 46 -1.31 9.07 7.42
C GLU A 46 -0.65 10.22 6.66
N GLU A 47 -0.26 11.26 7.41
CA GLU A 47 0.31 12.48 6.84
C GLU A 47 1.61 12.23 6.08
N LYS A 48 2.38 11.19 6.45
CA LYS A 48 3.58 10.81 5.71
C LYS A 48 3.31 10.39 4.27
N THR A 49 2.09 9.96 3.96
CA THR A 49 1.71 9.60 2.59
C THR A 49 1.35 10.81 1.72
N TYR A 50 1.20 12.00 2.31
CA TYR A 50 0.79 13.19 1.57
C TYR A 50 1.87 13.60 0.57
N HIS A 51 1.43 13.88 -0.65
CA HIS A 51 2.26 14.19 -1.81
C HIS A 51 3.26 13.07 -2.15
N ARG A 52 2.95 11.82 -1.79
CA ARG A 52 3.78 10.65 -2.12
C ARG A 52 3.12 9.81 -3.20
N ALA A 53 3.99 9.17 -3.97
CA ALA A 53 3.65 8.09 -4.89
C ALA A 53 4.58 6.92 -4.57
N PHE A 54 4.04 5.74 -4.34
CA PHE A 54 4.83 4.57 -3.95
C PHE A 54 4.22 3.28 -4.49
N ASP A 55 5.09 2.28 -4.67
CA ASP A 55 4.68 0.96 -5.09
C ASP A 55 4.13 0.15 -3.92
N LEU A 56 3.18 -0.72 -4.21
CA LEU A 56 2.43 -1.48 -3.21
C LEU A 56 2.27 -2.94 -3.66
N VAL A 57 2.82 -3.88 -2.89
CA VAL A 57 2.70 -5.32 -3.13
C VAL A 57 2.46 -6.09 -1.81
N THR A 58 2.12 -7.38 -1.88
CA THR A 58 2.06 -8.26 -0.71
C THR A 58 3.41 -8.27 0.01
N GLY A 59 3.38 -8.30 1.35
CA GLY A 59 4.60 -8.34 2.16
C GLY A 59 4.33 -8.88 3.57
N GLU A 60 5.23 -8.56 4.50
CA GLU A 60 5.18 -9.09 5.87
C GLU A 60 4.84 -8.01 6.92
N THR A 61 4.79 -6.74 6.52
CA THR A 61 4.57 -5.59 7.40
C THR A 61 3.11 -5.20 7.43
N GLU A 62 2.54 -4.96 8.62
CA GLU A 62 1.17 -4.48 8.76
C GLU A 62 0.97 -3.15 8.01
N ILE A 63 -0.18 -2.98 7.35
CA ILE A 63 -0.46 -1.82 6.48
C ILE A 63 -0.14 -0.48 7.18
N LYS A 64 -0.60 -0.29 8.41
CA LYS A 64 -0.38 0.96 9.16
C LYS A 64 1.09 1.21 9.48
N GLU A 65 1.86 0.15 9.67
CA GLU A 65 3.30 0.26 9.96
C GLU A 65 4.08 0.55 8.67
N ALA A 66 3.72 -0.09 7.56
CA ALA A 66 4.34 0.17 6.27
C ALA A 66 4.17 1.63 5.84
N LEU A 67 2.98 2.21 5.99
CA LEU A 67 2.70 3.60 5.60
C LEU A 67 3.47 4.64 6.45
N LYS A 68 3.80 4.33 7.71
CA LYS A 68 4.62 5.20 8.57
C LYS A 68 6.08 5.26 8.14
N ASN A 69 6.52 4.32 7.32
CA ASN A 69 7.90 4.19 6.86
C ASN A 69 8.04 4.45 5.35
N ILE A 70 7.01 5.03 4.74
CA ILE A 70 6.99 5.51 3.34
C ILE A 70 7.68 6.86 3.18
#